data_AF-A0A370GRB9-F1
#
_entry.id   AF-A0A370GRB9-F1
#
_cell.length_a   1.000
_cell.length_b   1.000
_cell.length_c   1.000
_cell.angle_alpha   90.00
_cell.angle_beta   90.00
_cell.angle_gamma   90.00
#
_symmetry.space_group_name_H-M   'P 1'
#
loop_
_entity.id
_entity.type
_entity.pdbx_description
1 polymer ?
#
loop_
_entity_poly.entity_id
_entity_poly.type
_entity_poly.pdbx_seq_one_letter_code
_entity_poly.pdbx_strand_id
1 'polypeptide(L)' 'MSEYKEYIEERNLMDLLLEQGYLLKSVQENLSGAFVEFAKEEAHKDFKKIHVKTANGRKYFSNLICQGHVFKEGAK' A
#
# COMPACT_ATOMS: atom_id res chain seq x y z
N MET A 1 -11.99 20.35 -3.63
CA MET A 1 -10.68 20.81 -3.11
C MET A 1 -10.19 19.75 -2.12
N SER A 2 -9.28 18.82 -2.43
CA SER A 2 -8.46 18.60 -3.62
C SER A 2 -8.02 17.13 -3.59
N GLU A 3 -8.46 16.29 -4.53
CA GLU A 3 -8.01 14.88 -4.68
C GLU A 3 -6.48 14.75 -4.65
N TYR A 4 -5.77 15.79 -5.09
CA TYR A 4 -4.32 15.85 -5.03
C TYR A 4 -3.75 15.85 -3.60
N LYS A 5 -4.42 16.49 -2.64
CA LYS A 5 -3.99 16.48 -1.22
C LYS A 5 -4.17 15.09 -0.62
N GLU A 6 -5.33 14.47 -0.87
CA GLU A 6 -5.57 13.08 -0.45
C GLU A 6 -4.51 12.15 -1.05
N TYR A 7 -4.16 12.32 -2.33
CA TYR A 7 -3.08 11.55 -2.96
C TYR A 7 -1.72 11.77 -2.30
N ILE A 8 -1.36 13.00 -1.97
CA ILE A 8 -0.08 13.32 -1.30
C ILE A 8 -0.03 12.65 0.08
N GLU A 9 -1.10 12.72 0.85
CA GLU A 9 -1.19 12.09 2.18
C GLU A 9 -1.12 10.56 2.08
N GLU A 10 -1.87 9.96 1.16
CA GLU A 10 -1.86 8.52 0.86
C GLU A 10 -0.46 8.04 0.47
N ARG A 11 0.21 8.76 -0.44
CA ARG A 11 1.56 8.44 -0.90
C ARG A 11 2.56 8.55 0.24
N ASN A 12 2.51 9.62 1.02
CA ASN A 12 3.44 9.85 2.12
C ASN A 12 3.29 8.78 3.22
N LEU A 13 2.06 8.36 3.50
CA LEU A 13 1.80 7.22 4.38
C LEU A 13 2.40 5.93 3.83
N MET A 14 2.19 5.62 2.55
CA MET A 14 2.78 4.42 1.93
C MET A 14 4.32 4.44 1.97
N ASP A 15 4.93 5.57 1.63
CA ASP A 15 6.39 5.75 1.66
C ASP A 15 6.94 5.51 3.07
N LEU A 16 6.32 6.14 4.09
CA LEU A 16 6.65 5.90 5.50
C LEU A 16 6.55 4.42 5.90
N LEU A 17 5.55 3.70 5.41
CA LEU A 17 5.43 2.27 5.69
C LEU A 17 6.52 1.46 5.01
N LEU A 18 6.83 1.77 3.76
CA LEU A 18 7.92 1.12 3.03
C LEU A 18 9.27 1.38 3.71
N GLU A 19 9.55 2.62 4.12
CA GLU A 19 10.75 3.00 4.87
C GLU A 19 10.83 2.32 6.24
N GLN A 20 9.69 2.14 6.91
CA GLN A 20 9.62 1.39 8.17
C GLN A 20 9.85 -0.13 8.00
N GLY A 21 10.02 -0.62 6.77
CA GLY A 21 10.23 -2.03 6.45
C GLY A 21 8.93 -2.84 6.38
N TYR A 22 7.78 -2.18 6.18
CA TYR A 22 6.54 -2.90 5.87
C TYR A 22 6.52 -3.23 4.37
N LEU A 23 6.08 -4.45 4.07
CA LEU A 23 5.90 -4.91 2.70
C LEU A 23 4.41 -4.98 2.37
N LEU A 24 4.10 -4.84 1.09
CA LEU A 24 2.73 -4.89 0.61
C LEU A 24 2.23 -6.33 0.68
N LYS A 25 1.25 -6.59 1.55
CA LYS A 25 0.69 -7.92 1.81
C LYS A 25 -0.46 -8.24 0.87
N SER A 26 -1.39 -7.31 0.70
CA SER A 26 -2.58 -7.51 -0.13
C SER A 26 -3.15 -6.19 -0.59
N VAL A 27 -3.81 -6.20 -1.75
CA VAL A 27 -4.53 -5.02 -2.27
C VAL A 27 -5.96 -5.44 -2.61
N GLN A 28 -6.92 -4.70 -2.09
CA GLN A 28 -8.33 -4.85 -2.42
C GLN A 28 -8.82 -3.62 -3.15
N GLU A 29 -8.99 -3.71 -4.46
CA GLU A 29 -9.68 -2.69 -5.25
C GLU A 29 -11.20 -2.83 -5.16
N ASN A 30 -11.88 -1.70 -4.96
CA ASN A 30 -13.31 -1.56 -4.93
C ASN A 30 -13.76 -0.41 -5.86
N LEU A 31 -15.06 -0.35 -6.17
CA LEU A 31 -15.63 0.70 -7.02
C LEU A 31 -15.40 2.13 -6.48
N SER A 32 -15.15 2.29 -5.17
CA SER A 32 -14.89 3.59 -4.53
C SER A 32 -13.41 3.88 -4.23
N GLY A 33 -12.48 2.98 -4.55
CA GLY A 33 -11.07 3.14 -4.18
C GLY A 33 -10.30 1.82 -4.13
N ALA A 34 -9.18 1.81 -3.44
CA ALA A 34 -8.34 0.65 -3.21
C ALA A 34 -7.87 0.62 -1.76
N PHE A 35 -7.86 -0.55 -1.14
CA PHE A 35 -7.31 -0.76 0.18
C PHE A 35 -6.00 -1.52 0.03
N VAL A 36 -4.90 -0.91 0.45
CA VAL A 36 -3.58 -1.55 0.43
C VAL A 36 -3.22 -1.94 1.85
N GLU A 37 -3.03 -3.23 2.07
CA GLU A 37 -2.60 -3.81 3.33
C GLU A 37 -1.10 -4.02 3.30
N PHE A 38 -0.42 -3.48 4.30
CA PHE A 38 1.00 -3.60 4.55
C PHE A 38 1.23 -4.44 5.79
N ALA A 39 2.24 -5.30 5.79
CA ALA A 39 2.63 -6.10 6.94
C ALA A 39 4.16 -6.22 7.03
N LYS A 40 4.67 -6.38 8.25
CA LYS A 40 6.07 -6.70 8.50
C LYS A 40 6.29 -8.21 8.51
N GLU A 41 7.38 -8.68 7.90
CA GLU A 41 7.76 -10.10 7.95
C GLU A 41 7.95 -10.57 9.40
N GLU A 42 8.55 -9.72 10.23
CA GLU A 42 8.88 -10.06 11.62
C GLU A 42 7.66 -10.02 12.55
N ALA A 43 6.60 -9.30 12.16
CA ALA A 43 5.42 -9.09 12.98
C ALA A 43 4.16 -9.45 12.21
N HIS A 44 3.82 -10.74 12.16
CA HIS A 44 2.58 -11.26 11.56
C HIS A 44 1.29 -10.61 12.11
N LYS A 45 1.36 -9.93 13.27
CA LYS A 45 0.25 -9.18 13.88
C LYS A 45 0.23 -7.69 13.58
N ASP A 46 1.30 -7.12 13.03
CA ASP A 46 1.36 -5.69 12.71
C ASP A 46 1.06 -5.50 11.23
N PHE A 47 -0.21 -5.22 10.95
CA PHE A 47 -0.70 -4.89 9.62
C PHE A 47 -1.33 -3.51 9.61
N LYS A 48 -1.01 -2.73 8.57
CA LYS A 48 -1.56 -1.40 8.35
C LYS A 48 -2.29 -1.37 7.03
N LYS A 49 -3.55 -0.96 7.06
CA LYS A 49 -4.33 -0.72 5.84
C LYS A 49 -4.34 0.77 5.51
N ILE A 50 -4.10 1.08 4.25
CA ILE A 50 -4.25 2.43 3.70
C ILE A 50 -5.41 2.38 2.71
N HIS A 51 -6.37 3.29 2.88
CA HIS A 51 -7.45 3.47 1.91
C HIS A 51 -7.04 4.54 0.91
N VAL A 52 -6.80 4.11 -0.32
CA VAL A 52 -6.51 4.93 -1.47
C VAL A 52 -7.78 5.19 -2.25
N LYS A 53 -8.27 6.43 -2.26
CA LYS A 53 -9.44 6.81 -3.06
C LYS A 53 -9.05 7.38 -4.42
N THR A 54 -7.82 7.86 -4.54
CA THR A 54 -7.35 8.61 -5.70
C THR A 54 -6.90 7.70 -6.85
N ALA A 55 -7.13 8.13 -8.09
CA ALA A 55 -6.68 7.40 -9.28
C ALA A 55 -5.14 7.29 -9.36
N ASN A 56 -4.42 8.31 -8.88
CA ASN A 56 -2.95 8.30 -8.87
C ASN A 56 -2.38 7.33 -7.83
N GLY A 57 -3.03 7.16 -6.68
CA GLY A 57 -2.60 6.16 -5.71
C GLY A 57 -2.69 4.74 -6.30
N ARG A 58 -3.62 4.49 -7.24
CA ARG A 58 -3.71 3.20 -7.95
C ARG A 58 -2.49 2.88 -8.81
N LYS A 59 -1.99 3.87 -9.52
CA LYS A 59 -0.75 3.75 -10.29
C LYS A 59 0.45 3.51 -9.38
N TYR A 60 0.46 4.16 -8.22
CA TYR A 60 1.57 4.08 -7.28
C TYR A 60 1.69 2.68 -6.65
N PHE A 61 0.62 2.12 -6.09
CA PHE A 61 0.70 0.75 -5.54
C PHE A 61 0.96 -0.29 -6.63
N SER A 62 0.41 -0.11 -7.85
CA SER A 62 0.67 -1.02 -8.97
C SER A 62 2.16 -1.03 -9.33
N ASN A 63 2.81 0.14 -9.30
CA ASN A 63 4.24 0.25 -9.52
C ASN A 63 5.04 -0.41 -8.39
N LEU A 64 4.63 -0.25 -7.13
CA LEU A 64 5.26 -0.94 -5.99
C LEU A 64 5.19 -2.46 -6.11
N ILE A 65 4.04 -3.00 -6.52
CA ILE A 65 3.87 -4.42 -6.81
C ILE A 65 4.83 -4.87 -7.90
N CYS A 66 4.91 -4.10 -9.00
CA CYS A 66 5.78 -4.39 -10.13
C CYS A 66 7.28 -4.33 -9.77
N GLN A 67 7.67 -3.47 -8.82
CA GLN A 67 9.04 -3.34 -8.32
C GLN A 67 9.44 -4.46 -7.34
N GLY A 68 8.49 -5.28 -6.89
CA GLY A 68 8.79 -6.41 -6.00
C GLY A 68 8.76 -6.08 -4.51
N HIS A 69 8.18 -4.94 -4.11
CA HIS A 69 7.90 -4.62 -2.69
C HIS A 69 6.70 -5.39 -2.13
N VAL A 70 6.51 -6.62 -2.60
CA VAL A 70 5.42 -7.51 -2.20
C VAL A 70 5.92 -8.49 -1.17
N PHE A 71 5.08 -8.71 -0.17
CA PHE A 71 5.29 -9.74 0.84
C PHE A 71 5.31 -11.09 0.11
N LYS A 72 6.49 -11.71 0.02
CA LYS A 72 6.61 -13.07 -0.50
C LYS A 72 6.24 -14.02 0.63
N GLU A 73 4.95 -14.27 0.79
CA GLU A 73 4.51 -15.40 1.61
C GLU A 73 5.07 -16.66 0.94
N GLY A 74 5.98 -17.33 1.66
CA GLY A 74 6.85 -18.37 1.11
C GLY A 74 6.08 -19.35 0.23
N ALA A 75 6.44 -19.38 -1.06
CA ALA A 75 6.18 -20.52 -1.92
C ALA A 75 6.83 -21.73 -1.24
N LYS A 76 5.97 -22.56 -0.66
CA LYS A 76 6.33 -23.82 0.00
C LYS A 76 6.51 -24.91 -1.04
#